data_AF-A0A0C9NMF4-F1
#
_entry.id   AF-A0A0C9NMF4-F1
#
_cell.length_a   1.000
_cell.length_b   1.000
_cell.length_c   1.000
_cell.angle_alpha   90.00
_cell.angle_beta   90.00
_cell.angle_gamma   90.00
#
_symmetry.space_group_name_H-M   'P 1'
#
loop_
_entity.id
_entity.type
_entity.pdbx_description
1 polymer ?
#
loop_
_entity_poly.entity_id
_entity_poly.type
_entity_poly.pdbx_seq_one_letter_code
_entity_poly.pdbx_strand_id
1 'polypeptide(L)'
;MLERGSPAAVLIGRWGMALSLVVGAVLAGRLIRAFPYLLPNRLPGLVLYELGPALILGVAIGAAIAITHDLRPGIRARLALFALAALVAGAVTLAVEFDAALQGRWL
;
A
#
# COMPACT_ATOMS: atom_id res chain seq x y z
N MET A 1 -23.07 6.23 -17.11
CA MET A 1 -21.80 6.98 -17.10
C MET A 1 -21.91 8.06 -16.04
N LEU A 2 -20.97 8.13 -15.08
CA LEU A 2 -20.96 9.23 -14.12
C LEU A 2 -20.56 10.51 -14.85
N GLU A 3 -21.31 11.60 -14.64
CA GLU A 3 -20.94 12.91 -15.17
C GLU A 3 -19.61 13.35 -14.56
N ARG A 4 -18.71 13.87 -15.41
CA ARG A 4 -17.42 14.43 -14.99
C ARG A 4 -17.67 15.57 -14.01
N GLY A 5 -17.12 15.47 -12.81
CA GLY A 5 -17.27 16.48 -11.76
C GLY A 5 -18.51 16.31 -10.87
N SER A 6 -19.35 15.29 -11.10
CA SER A 6 -20.45 14.99 -10.18
C SER A 6 -19.91 14.66 -8.77
N PRO A 7 -20.66 14.99 -7.70
CA PRO A 7 -20.23 14.71 -6.32
C PRO A 7 -19.85 13.24 -6.08
N ALA A 8 -20.56 12.31 -6.73
CA ALA A 8 -20.28 10.88 -6.69
C ALA A 8 -18.94 10.53 -7.37
N ALA A 9 -18.64 11.12 -8.54
CA ALA A 9 -17.37 10.89 -9.23
C ALA A 9 -16.18 11.41 -8.42
N VAL A 10 -16.31 12.56 -7.76
CA VAL A 10 -15.27 13.11 -6.88
C VAL A 10 -15.04 12.21 -5.68
N LEU A 11 -16.11 11.71 -5.05
CA LEU A 11 -16.01 10.79 -3.92
C LEU A 11 -15.29 9.49 -4.31
N ILE A 12 -15.68 8.86 -5.42
CA ILE A 12 -15.04 7.65 -5.94
C ILE A 12 -13.57 7.93 -6.27
N GLY A 13 -13.27 9.06 -6.92
CA GLY A 13 -11.91 9.45 -7.28
C GLY A 13 -11.01 9.60 -6.05
N ARG A 14 -11.50 10.23 -4.98
CA ARG A 14 -10.74 10.40 -3.73
C ARG A 14 -10.47 9.08 -3.02
N TRP A 15 -11.47 8.21 -2.94
CA TRP A 15 -11.29 6.86 -2.38
C TRP A 15 -10.36 6.00 -3.24
N GLY A 16 -10.50 6.04 -4.56
CA GLY A 16 -9.64 5.33 -5.49
C GLY A 16 -8.19 5.80 -5.40
N MET A 17 -7.96 7.11 -5.28
CA MET A 17 -6.64 7.69 -5.08
C MET A 17 -6.03 7.24 -3.76
N ALA A 18 -6.79 7.34 -2.66
CA ALA A 18 -6.32 6.94 -1.33
C ALA A 18 -5.97 5.44 -1.26
N LEU A 19 -6.81 4.57 -1.82
CA LEU A 19 -6.54 3.14 -1.89
C LEU A 19 -5.34 2.81 -2.77
N SER A 20 -5.24 3.42 -3.95
CA SER A 20 -4.09 3.23 -4.85
C SER A 20 -2.77 3.61 -4.18
N LEU A 21 -2.79 4.66 -3.36
CA LEU A 21 -1.62 5.14 -2.63
C LEU A 21 -1.17 4.14 -1.56
N VAL A 22 -2.11 3.51 -0.84
CA VAL A 22 -1.82 2.45 0.13
C VAL A 22 -1.29 1.19 -0.56
N VAL A 23 -1.91 0.76 -1.66
CA VAL A 23 -1.45 -0.42 -2.43
C VAL A 23 -0.05 -0.16 -3.01
N GLY A 24 0.16 1.01 -3.61
CA GLY A 24 1.46 1.41 -4.14
C GLY A 24 2.56 1.41 -3.09
N ALA A 25 2.26 1.83 -1.86
CA ALA A 25 3.20 1.78 -0.74
C ALA A 25 3.62 0.35 -0.36
N VAL A 26 2.68 -0.59 -0.36
CA VAL A 26 2.98 -2.01 -0.11
C VAL A 26 3.91 -2.57 -1.20
N LEU A 27 3.61 -2.28 -2.47
CA LEU A 27 4.43 -2.71 -3.60
C LEU A 27 5.83 -2.08 -3.59
N ALA A 28 5.93 -0.79 -3.25
CA ALA A 28 7.21 -0.10 -3.09
C ALA A 28 8.03 -0.71 -1.93
N GLY A 29 7.39 -1.04 -0.81
CA GLY A 29 8.04 -1.76 0.29
C GLY A 29 8.55 -3.15 -0.14
N ARG A 30 7.77 -3.88 -0.95
CA ARG A 30 8.21 -5.16 -1.52
C ARG A 30 9.42 -4.99 -2.44
N LEU A 31 9.45 -3.93 -3.24
CA LEU A 31 10.55 -3.60 -4.14
C LEU A 31 11.86 -3.37 -3.36
N ILE A 32 11.79 -2.60 -2.27
CA ILE A 32 12.93 -2.38 -1.36
C ILE A 32 13.46 -3.72 -0.82
N ARG A 33 12.55 -4.63 -0.45
CA ARG A 33 12.94 -5.96 0.03
C ARG A 33 13.49 -6.89 -1.07
N ALA A 34 13.03 -6.73 -2.31
CA ALA A 34 13.50 -7.53 -3.45
C ALA A 34 14.89 -7.10 -3.94
N PHE A 35 15.22 -5.82 -3.78
CA PHE A 35 16.44 -5.23 -4.33
C PHE A 35 17.32 -4.58 -3.25
N PRO A 36 17.76 -5.35 -2.23
CA PRO A 36 18.56 -4.80 -1.12
C PRO A 36 19.91 -4.24 -1.59
N TYR A 37 20.42 -4.70 -2.74
CA TYR A 37 21.68 -4.23 -3.33
C TYR A 37 21.61 -2.80 -3.90
N LEU A 38 20.41 -2.24 -4.07
CA LEU A 38 20.22 -0.84 -4.48
C LEU A 38 20.32 0.13 -3.29
N LEU A 39 20.39 -0.38 -2.06
CA LEU A 39 20.44 0.44 -0.86
C LEU A 39 21.87 0.89 -0.53
N PRO A 40 22.05 2.12 -0.01
CA PRO A 40 23.36 2.63 0.40
C PRO A 40 24.02 1.74 1.47
N ASN A 41 25.35 1.81 1.57
CA ASN A 41 26.19 0.83 2.28
C ASN A 41 25.76 0.49 3.73
N ARG A 42 26.21 -0.69 4.21
CA ARG A 42 25.83 -1.49 5.40
C ARG A 42 24.89 -0.95 6.50
N LEU A 43 25.06 0.26 7.03
CA LEU A 43 24.26 0.74 8.18
C LEU A 43 23.00 1.50 7.75
N PRO A 44 23.07 2.59 6.97
CA PRO A 44 21.89 3.26 6.42
C PRO A 44 21.01 2.34 5.56
N GLY A 45 21.62 1.46 4.76
CA GLY A 45 20.87 0.52 3.92
C GLY A 45 20.08 -0.49 4.74
N LEU A 46 20.61 -0.97 5.87
CA LEU A 46 19.89 -1.88 6.75
C LEU A 46 18.67 -1.21 7.39
N VAL A 47 18.81 0.05 7.81
CA VAL A 47 17.69 0.83 8.35
C VAL A 47 16.60 0.99 7.30
N LEU A 48 16.95 1.32 6.06
CA LEU A 48 16.00 1.45 4.95
C LEU A 48 15.38 0.11 4.56
N TYR A 49 16.13 -0.99 4.63
CA TYR A 49 15.62 -2.33 4.33
C TYR A 49 14.58 -2.78 5.37
N GLU A 50 14.87 -2.58 6.65
CA GLU A 50 13.99 -3.04 7.74
C GLU A 50 12.80 -2.10 7.95
N LEU A 51 13.07 -0.80 8.09
CA LEU A 51 12.05 0.20 8.46
C LEU A 51 11.42 0.87 7.24
N GLY A 52 12.11 0.95 6.11
CA GLY A 52 11.62 1.66 4.92
C GLY A 52 10.22 1.24 4.47
N PRO A 53 9.92 -0.07 4.33
CA PRO A 53 8.57 -0.53 3.99
C PRO A 53 7.50 -0.05 4.98
N ALA A 54 7.78 -0.08 6.28
CA ALA A 54 6.85 0.35 7.31
C ALA A 54 6.67 1.88 7.32
N LEU A 55 7.75 2.63 7.12
CA LEU A 55 7.73 4.10 7.05
C LEU A 55 6.93 4.59 5.84
N ILE A 56 7.17 4.01 4.66
CA ILE A 56 6.42 4.34 3.43
C ILE A 56 4.94 4.03 3.62
N LEU A 57 4.61 2.88 4.20
CA LEU A 57 3.22 2.51 4.47
C LEU A 57 2.56 3.47 5.48
N GLY A 58 3.26 3.85 6.55
CA GLY A 58 2.76 4.81 7.55
C GLY A 58 2.45 6.17 6.94
N VAL A 59 3.37 6.71 6.13
CA VAL A 59 3.16 7.97 5.39
C VAL A 59 1.98 7.83 4.43
N ALA A 60 1.88 6.71 3.73
CA ALA A 60 0.81 6.46 2.79
C ALA A 60 -0.57 6.41 3.44
N ILE A 61 -0.70 5.74 4.58
CA ILE A 61 -1.94 5.69 5.36
C ILE A 61 -2.30 7.09 5.90
N GLY A 62 -1.31 7.85 6.39
CA GLY A 62 -1.52 9.22 6.84
C GLY A 62 -2.06 10.13 5.71
N ALA A 63 -1.44 10.05 4.54
CA ALA A 63 -1.88 10.78 3.35
C ALA A 63 -3.29 10.33 2.89
N ALA A 64 -3.57 9.03 2.89
CA ALA A 64 -4.89 8.48 2.56
C ALA A 64 -5.98 9.00 3.52
N ILE A 65 -5.68 9.10 4.82
CA ILE A 65 -6.58 9.70 5.82
C ILE A 65 -6.80 11.19 5.55
N ALA A 66 -5.76 11.93 5.19
CA ALA A 66 -5.86 13.35 4.84
C ALA A 66 -6.69 13.57 3.55
N ILE A 67 -6.47 12.74 2.53
CA ILE A 67 -7.24 12.76 1.27
C ILE A 67 -8.73 12.49 1.51
N THR A 68 -9.07 11.74 2.56
CA THR A 68 -10.45 11.33 2.87
C THR A 68 -11.03 12.04 4.10
N HIS A 69 -10.40 13.12 4.60
CA HIS A 69 -10.63 13.65 5.95
C HIS A 69 -12.09 14.04 6.28
N ASP A 70 -12.81 14.62 5.34
CA ASP A 70 -14.21 15.08 5.37
C ASP A 70 -15.22 13.99 4.95
N LEU A 71 -14.74 12.82 4.51
CA LEU A 71 -15.60 11.72 4.07
C LEU A 71 -15.99 10.81 5.23
N ARG A 72 -17.21 10.27 5.21
CA ARG A 72 -17.56 9.10 6.05
C ARG A 72 -16.84 7.85 5.49
N PRO A 73 -16.46 6.88 6.33
CA PRO A 73 -16.66 6.79 7.78
C PRO A 73 -15.61 7.56 8.59
N GLY A 74 -15.75 7.59 9.93
CA GLY A 74 -14.83 8.31 10.82
C GLY A 74 -13.39 7.79 10.80
N ILE A 75 -12.45 8.57 11.36
CA ILE A 75 -11.00 8.32 11.25
C ILE A 75 -10.56 6.90 11.63
N ARG A 76 -11.10 6.32 12.71
CA ARG A 76 -10.77 4.96 13.15
C ARG A 76 -11.16 3.90 12.13
N ALA A 77 -12.34 4.06 11.52
CA ALA A 77 -12.80 3.15 10.48
C ALA A 77 -11.98 3.31 9.20
N ARG A 78 -11.60 4.54 8.82
CA ARG A 78 -10.71 4.76 7.67
C ARG A 78 -9.33 4.16 7.89
N LEU A 79 -8.75 4.32 9.09
CA LEU A 79 -7.50 3.68 9.46
C LEU A 79 -7.60 2.15 9.34
N ALA A 80 -8.67 1.55 9.88
CA ALA A 80 -8.91 0.12 9.77
C ALA A 80 -9.07 -0.34 8.30
N LEU A 81 -9.78 0.43 7.47
CA LEU A 81 -9.96 0.13 6.04
C LEU A 81 -8.63 0.19 5.29
N PHE A 82 -7.80 1.21 5.53
CA PHE A 82 -6.50 1.32 4.87
C PHE A 82 -5.51 0.27 5.38
N ALA A 83 -5.53 -0.06 6.67
CA ALA A 83 -4.75 -1.17 7.21
C ALA A 83 -5.17 -2.52 6.58
N LEU A 84 -6.48 -2.75 6.45
CA LEU A 84 -7.02 -3.95 5.79
C LEU A 84 -6.62 -3.99 4.32
N ALA A 85 -6.71 -2.87 3.60
CA ALA A 85 -6.29 -2.79 2.21
C ALA A 85 -4.80 -3.11 2.05
N ALA A 86 -3.95 -2.60 2.95
CA ALA A 86 -2.52 -2.92 2.97
C ALA A 86 -2.26 -4.41 3.23
N LEU A 87 -2.98 -5.01 4.18
CA LEU A 87 -2.88 -6.44 4.48
C LEU A 87 -3.28 -7.29 3.26
N VAL A 88 -4.40 -6.96 2.61
CA VAL A 88 -4.86 -7.67 1.40
C VAL A 88 -3.85 -7.53 0.27
N ALA A 89 -3.35 -6.32 0.01
CA ALA A 89 -2.32 -6.10 -1.01
C ALA A 89 -1.05 -6.90 -0.73
N GLY A 90 -0.61 -6.93 0.54
CA GLY A 90 0.55 -7.73 0.96
C GLY A 90 0.33 -9.22 0.78
N ALA A 91 -0.83 -9.73 1.21
CA ALA A 91 -1.20 -11.14 1.06
C ALA A 91 -1.26 -11.56 -0.42
N VAL A 92 -1.86 -10.74 -1.29
CA VAL A 92 -1.89 -10.99 -2.74
C VAL A 92 -0.48 -10.99 -3.33
N THR A 93 0.37 -10.04 -2.95
CA THR A 93 1.75 -9.98 -3.43
C THR A 93 2.53 -11.24 -3.06
N LEU A 94 2.37 -11.72 -1.81
CA LEU A 94 2.98 -12.97 -1.36
C LEU A 94 2.39 -14.18 -2.09
N ALA A 95 1.07 -14.25 -2.25
CA ALA A 95 0.43 -15.36 -2.96
C ALA A 95 0.91 -15.46 -4.41
N VAL A 96 1.08 -14.34 -5.10
CA VAL A 96 1.60 -14.29 -6.47
C VAL A 96 3.07 -14.72 -6.52
N GLU A 97 3.89 -14.22 -5.59
CA GLU A 97 5.31 -14.56 -5.54
C GLU A 97 5.54 -16.04 -5.25
N PHE A 98 4.77 -16.60 -4.32
CA PHE A 98 4.86 -17.99 -3.92
C PHE A 98 3.88 -18.87 -4.69
N ASP A 99 3.26 -18.42 -5.79
CA ASP A 99 2.27 -19.22 -6.53
C ASP A 99 2.88 -20.52 -7.06
N ALA A 100 4.07 -20.44 -7.66
CA ALA A 100 4.82 -21.62 -8.11
C ALA A 100 5.14 -22.56 -6.94
N ALA A 101 5.45 -22.00 -5.78
CA ALA A 101 5.69 -22.76 -4.57
C ALA A 101 4.44 -23.49 -4.06
N LEU A 102 3.30 -22.78 -4.06
CA LEU A 102 2.00 -23.26 -3.60
C LEU A 102 1.42 -24.34 -4.53
N GLN A 103 1.78 -24.31 -5.80
CA GLN A 103 1.36 -25.31 -6.79
C GLN A 103 2.33 -26.50 -6.90
N GLY A 104 3.33 -26.58 -6.02
CA GLY A 104 4.32 -27.66 -6.04
C GLY A 104 5.22 -27.66 -7.27
N ARG A 105 5.29 -26.54 -8.01
CA ARG A 105 6.11 -26.36 -9.22
C ARG A 105 7.53 -25.92 -8.86
N TRP A 106 8.16 -26.64 -7.95
CA TRP A 106 9.58 -26.47 -7.62
C TRP A 106 10.41 -27.41 -8.49
N LEU A 107 10.66 -27.03 -9.74
CA LEU A 107 11.63 -27.65 -10.65
C LEU A 107 12.31 -26.56 -11.49
#